data_AF-A0A7Y0SBQ6-F1
#
_entry.id   AF-A0A7Y0SBQ6-F1
#
_cell.length_a   1.000
_cell.length_b   1.000
_cell.length_c   1.000
_cell.angle_alpha   90.00
_cell.angle_beta   90.00
_cell.angle_gamma   90.00
#
_symmetry.space_group_name_H-M   'P 1'
#
loop_
_entity.id
_entity.type
_entity.pdbx_description
1 polymer ?
#
loop_
_entity_poly.entity_id
_entity_poly.type
_entity_poly.pdbx_seq_one_letter_code
_entity_poly.pdbx_strand_id
1 'polypeptide(L)'
;IGMDHFALPDDELAVAQREGILHRNFQGYTTQGECDLVGFGVSAISMIGDAYAQNQKELKKYYAQVNELRHALWKGVSLDSDDLLRREVIKQLICNFKLDK
;
A
#
# COMPACT_ATOMS: atom_id res chain seq x y z
N ILE A 1 3.68 -17.38 3.61
CA ILE A 1 3.76 -15.92 3.37
C ILE A 1 5.12 -15.61 2.75
N GLY A 2 5.19 -14.66 1.82
CA GLY A 2 6.29 -14.51 0.87
C GLY A 2 7.31 -13.40 1.18
N MET A 3 8.31 -13.30 0.31
CA MET A 3 9.47 -12.40 0.45
C MET A 3 10.21 -12.62 1.78
N ASP A 4 10.17 -11.64 2.66
CA ASP A 4 10.87 -11.56 3.94
C ASP A 4 9.96 -11.83 5.15
N HIS A 5 8.72 -12.27 4.91
CA HIS A 5 7.71 -12.42 5.96
C HIS A 5 7.36 -13.90 6.25
N PHE A 6 7.51 -14.29 7.52
CA PHE A 6 7.21 -15.63 8.02
C PHE A 6 6.14 -15.54 9.10
N ALA A 7 5.20 -16.49 9.13
CA ALA A 7 4.17 -16.58 10.16
C ALA A 7 3.83 -18.03 10.46
N LEU A 8 3.20 -18.28 11.61
CA LEU A 8 2.73 -19.60 12.00
C LEU A 8 1.61 -20.08 11.06
N PRO A 9 1.39 -21.41 10.92
CA PRO A 9 0.38 -21.93 10.01
C PRO A 9 -1.05 -21.44 10.28
N ASP A 10 -1.37 -21.16 11.53
CA ASP A 10 -2.66 -20.69 12.06
C ASP A 10 -2.77 -19.16 12.16
N ASP A 11 -1.72 -18.42 11.77
CA ASP A 11 -1.74 -16.98 11.67
C ASP A 11 -2.76 -16.52 10.62
N GLU A 12 -3.47 -15.42 10.90
CA GLU A 12 -4.50 -14.86 10.03
C GLU A 12 -4.00 -14.59 8.60
N LEU A 13 -2.75 -14.17 8.44
CA LEU A 13 -2.15 -13.90 7.15
C LEU A 13 -1.85 -15.20 6.38
N ALA A 14 -1.46 -16.26 7.10
CA ALA A 14 -1.19 -17.57 6.50
C ALA A 14 -2.50 -18.26 6.07
N VAL A 15 -3.57 -18.08 6.86
CA VAL A 15 -4.92 -18.51 6.51
C VAL A 15 -5.41 -17.75 5.27
N ALA A 16 -5.37 -16.41 5.30
CA ALA A 16 -5.79 -15.56 4.18
C ALA A 16 -5.05 -15.89 2.88
N GLN A 17 -3.74 -16.20 2.95
CA GLN A 17 -2.97 -16.62 1.78
C GLN A 17 -3.46 -17.94 1.18
N ARG A 18 -3.77 -18.94 2.01
CA ARG A 18 -4.30 -20.23 1.53
C ARG A 18 -5.70 -20.09 0.91
N GLU A 19 -6.49 -19.14 1.43
CA GLU A 19 -7.81 -18.80 0.91
C GLU A 19 -7.75 -17.89 -0.32
N GLY A 20 -6.58 -17.38 -0.70
CA GLY A 20 -6.39 -16.51 -1.87
C GLY A 20 -6.85 -15.06 -1.65
N ILE A 21 -7.04 -14.65 -0.40
CA ILE A 21 -7.51 -13.32 0.00
C ILE A 21 -6.46 -12.53 0.78
N LEU A 22 -5.18 -12.90 0.65
CA LEU A 22 -4.10 -12.10 1.23
C LEU A 22 -3.90 -10.83 0.42
N HIS A 23 -3.78 -9.71 1.12
CA HIS A 23 -3.52 -8.40 0.53
C HIS A 23 -2.17 -7.84 0.99
N ARG A 24 -1.73 -6.77 0.32
CA ARG A 24 -0.50 -6.05 0.67
C ARG A 24 -0.66 -4.55 0.46
N ASN A 25 -0.19 -3.78 1.43
CA ASN A 25 -0.07 -2.32 1.37
C ASN A 25 1.39 -1.89 1.62
N PHE A 26 1.63 -0.59 1.80
CA PHE A 26 2.98 -0.06 2.02
C PHE A 26 3.63 -0.49 3.35
N GLN A 27 2.86 -0.93 4.35
CA GLN A 27 3.38 -1.42 5.62
C GLN A 27 3.66 -2.92 5.63
N GLY A 28 2.92 -3.72 4.86
CA GLY A 28 2.94 -5.15 5.10
C GLY A 28 1.92 -5.94 4.30
N TYR A 29 1.97 -7.26 4.49
CA TYR A 29 0.84 -8.11 4.19
C TYR A 29 -0.28 -7.85 5.19
N THR A 30 -1.52 -7.97 4.75
CA THR A 30 -2.71 -7.70 5.57
C THR A 30 -3.89 -8.51 5.08
N THR A 31 -4.82 -8.80 5.98
CA THR A 31 -6.13 -9.39 5.67
C THR A 31 -7.15 -8.36 5.16
N GLN A 32 -6.86 -7.06 5.29
CA GLN A 32 -7.77 -5.98 4.90
C GLN A 32 -7.45 -5.51 3.48
N GLY A 33 -8.21 -6.02 2.51
CA GLY A 33 -8.21 -5.55 1.13
C GLY A 33 -8.92 -4.21 0.96
N GLU A 34 -8.59 -3.52 -0.15
CA GLU A 34 -9.39 -2.42 -0.72
C GLU A 34 -9.70 -1.21 0.20
N CYS A 35 -8.91 -1.02 1.26
CA CYS A 35 -9.05 0.15 2.12
C CYS A 35 -8.18 1.30 1.61
N ASP A 36 -8.74 2.51 1.63
CA ASP A 36 -7.95 3.73 1.51
C ASP A 36 -6.97 3.82 2.68
N LEU A 37 -5.70 4.01 2.36
CA LEU A 37 -4.61 4.20 3.30
C LEU A 37 -4.25 5.69 3.34
N VAL A 38 -4.47 6.34 4.48
CA VAL A 38 -4.02 7.72 4.71
C VAL A 38 -2.78 7.73 5.59
N GLY A 39 -1.64 8.10 4.99
CA GLY A 39 -0.38 8.24 5.69
C GLY A 39 -0.19 9.64 6.31
N PHE A 40 0.12 9.68 7.61
CA PHE A 40 0.48 10.92 8.32
C PHE A 40 1.95 10.94 8.69
N GLY A 41 2.54 12.14 8.73
CA GLY A 41 3.94 12.33 9.09
C GLY A 41 4.87 12.47 7.88
N VAL A 42 6.14 12.71 8.19
CA VAL A 42 7.22 12.87 7.21
C VAL A 42 7.38 11.59 6.40
N SER A 43 7.57 11.73 5.08
CA SER A 43 7.72 10.64 4.10
C SER A 43 6.53 9.70 3.91
N ALA A 44 5.47 9.83 4.71
CA ALA A 44 4.31 8.95 4.68
C ALA A 44 3.69 8.87 3.29
N ILE A 45 3.24 7.67 2.94
CA ILE A 45 2.59 7.38 1.65
C ILE A 45 1.13 7.02 1.93
N SER A 46 0.25 7.63 1.14
CA SER A 46 -1.17 7.33 1.08
C SER A 46 -1.50 6.61 -0.21
N MET A 47 -2.45 5.69 -0.15
CA MET A 47 -3.12 5.05 -1.29
C MET A 47 -4.60 5.36 -1.14
N ILE A 48 -5.13 6.27 -1.95
CA ILE A 48 -6.52 6.73 -1.84
C ILE A 48 -7.14 6.63 -3.22
N GLY A 49 -8.19 5.82 -3.35
CA GLY A 49 -8.74 5.39 -4.62
C GLY A 49 -7.64 4.87 -5.56
N ASP A 50 -7.63 5.40 -6.78
CA ASP A 50 -6.66 5.03 -7.81
C ASP A 50 -5.45 5.97 -7.85
N ALA A 51 -5.05 6.52 -6.70
CA ALA A 51 -3.90 7.39 -6.60
C ALA A 51 -2.96 7.04 -5.43
N TYR A 52 -1.68 7.31 -5.64
CA TYR A 52 -0.68 7.36 -4.59
C TYR A 52 -0.26 8.79 -4.33
N ALA A 53 -0.11 9.12 -3.05
CA ALA A 53 0.35 10.44 -2.61
C ALA A 53 1.44 10.26 -1.56
N GLN A 54 2.46 11.11 -1.58
CA GLN A 54 3.56 11.09 -0.63
C GLN A 54 3.76 12.47 -0.01
N ASN A 55 3.89 12.49 1.31
CA ASN A 55 4.30 13.67 2.05
C ASN A 55 5.78 14.00 1.85
N GLN A 56 6.16 15.24 2.12
CA GLN A 56 7.55 15.69 2.14
C GLN A 56 8.45 14.71 2.89
N LYS A 57 9.57 14.31 2.26
CA LYS A 57 10.55 13.39 2.87
C LYS A 57 11.51 14.09 3.82
N GLU A 58 11.79 15.36 3.57
CA GLU A 58 12.68 16.17 4.42
C GLU A 58 11.88 16.80 5.55
N LEU A 59 12.28 16.54 6.79
CA LEU A 59 11.56 17.00 7.98
C LEU A 59 11.38 18.53 8.03
N LYS A 60 12.40 19.30 7.60
CA LYS A 60 12.32 20.76 7.53
C LYS A 60 11.25 21.23 6.53
N LYS A 61 11.19 20.63 5.34
CA LYS A 61 10.18 20.94 4.32
C LYS A 61 8.79 20.50 4.77
N TYR A 62 8.68 19.34 5.41
CA TYR A 62 7.45 18.85 6.00
C TYR A 62 6.86 19.86 6.99
N TYR A 63 7.64 20.31 7.98
CA TYR A 63 7.15 21.27 8.97
C TYR A 63 6.78 22.63 8.34
N ALA A 64 7.62 23.14 7.44
CA ALA A 64 7.32 24.39 6.75
C ALA A 64 5.97 24.30 5.99
N GLN A 65 5.78 23.24 5.21
CA GLN A 65 4.59 23.05 4.40
C GLN A 65 3.33 22.80 5.23
N VAL A 66 3.42 22.03 6.32
CA VAL A 66 2.27 21.83 7.22
C VAL A 66 1.87 23.14 7.89
N ASN A 67 2.82 23.97 8.29
CA ASN A 67 2.53 25.25 8.91
C ASN A 67 1.88 26.25 7.94
N GLU A 68 2.32 26.25 6.68
CA GLU A 68 1.86 27.19 5.64
C GLU A 68 0.58 26.71 4.93
N LEU A 69 0.56 25.47 4.44
CA LEU A 69 -0.49 24.91 3.58
C LEU A 69 -1.45 23.96 4.31
N ARG A 70 -1.19 23.63 5.58
CA ARG A 70 -1.97 22.66 6.38
C ARG A 70 -1.95 21.21 5.88
N HIS A 71 -1.09 20.90 4.92
CA HIS A 71 -0.78 19.54 4.48
C HIS A 71 0.69 19.44 4.07
N ALA A 72 1.20 18.20 3.95
CA ALA A 72 2.58 17.95 3.55
C ALA A 72 2.71 17.27 2.18
N LEU A 73 1.64 17.20 1.38
CA LEU A 73 1.64 16.59 0.05
C LEU A 73 2.78 17.16 -0.82
N TRP A 74 3.71 16.30 -1.23
CA TRP A 74 4.84 16.68 -2.08
C TRP A 74 4.65 16.22 -3.52
N LYS A 75 4.33 14.94 -3.70
CA LYS A 75 4.15 14.33 -5.02
C LYS A 75 3.16 13.18 -4.95
N GLY A 76 2.60 12.84 -6.11
CA GLY A 76 1.70 11.71 -6.25
C GLY A 76 1.62 11.25 -7.70
N VAL A 77 0.86 10.17 -7.91
CA VAL A 77 0.52 9.65 -9.23
C VAL A 77 -0.92 9.14 -9.18
N SER A 78 -1.70 9.50 -10.20
CA SER A 78 -2.99 8.86 -10.46
C SER A 78 -2.75 7.73 -11.47
N LEU A 79 -3.35 6.58 -11.19
CA LEU A 79 -3.19 5.37 -11.98
C LEU A 79 -4.23 5.37 -13.09
N ASP A 80 -3.79 5.05 -14.30
CA ASP A 80 -4.71 4.78 -15.41
C ASP A 80 -5.22 3.32 -15.38
N SER A 81 -6.04 2.95 -16.35
CA SER A 81 -6.60 1.59 -16.41
C SER A 81 -5.53 0.49 -16.58
N ASP A 82 -4.43 0.75 -17.29
CA ASP A 82 -3.35 -0.23 -17.46
C ASP A 82 -2.55 -0.37 -16.17
N ASP A 83 -2.26 0.74 -15.49
CA ASP A 83 -1.64 0.75 -14.17
C ASP A 83 -2.47 -0.03 -13.13
N LEU A 84 -3.79 0.15 -13.15
CA LEU A 84 -4.71 -0.54 -12.25
C LEU A 84 -4.74 -2.06 -12.51
N LEU A 85 -4.80 -2.45 -13.78
CA LEU A 85 -4.72 -3.87 -14.17
C LEU A 85 -3.41 -4.49 -13.72
N ARG A 86 -2.27 -3.83 -13.99
CA ARG A 86 -0.96 -4.31 -13.57
C ARG A 86 -0.81 -4.36 -12.06
N ARG A 87 -1.33 -3.36 -11.34
CA ARG A 87 -1.37 -3.32 -9.88
C ARG A 87 -2.05 -4.56 -9.34
N GLU A 88 -3.21 -4.93 -9.89
CA GLU A 88 -3.96 -6.10 -9.43
C GLU A 88 -3.23 -7.41 -9.76
N VAL A 89 -2.74 -7.57 -10.99
CA VAL A 89 -1.96 -8.75 -11.39
C VAL A 89 -0.73 -8.95 -10.49
N ILE A 90 0.03 -7.88 -10.23
CA ILE A 90 1.21 -7.94 -9.36
C ILE A 90 0.81 -8.28 -7.92
N LYS A 91 -0.28 -7.69 -7.40
CA LYS A 91 -0.79 -7.98 -6.05
C LYS A 91 -1.18 -9.45 -5.88
N GLN A 92 -1.89 -10.02 -6.85
CA GLN A 92 -2.28 -11.43 -6.83
C GLN A 92 -1.05 -12.35 -6.84
N LEU A 93 -0.09 -12.08 -7.72
CA LEU A 93 1.14 -12.88 -7.80
C LEU A 93 1.99 -12.80 -6.53
N ILE A 94 2.15 -11.61 -5.94
CA ILE A 94 3.02 -11.43 -4.77
C ILE A 94 2.36 -11.93 -3.47
N CYS A 95 1.03 -11.86 -3.36
CA CYS A 95 0.32 -12.27 -2.15
C CYS A 95 -0.09 -13.74 -2.21
N ASN A 96 -0.64 -14.19 -3.33
CA ASN A 96 -1.33 -15.48 -3.42
C ASN A 96 -0.58 -16.50 -4.27
N PHE A 97 0.55 -16.13 -4.90
CA PHE A 97 1.36 -16.99 -5.78
C PHE A 97 0.58 -17.65 -6.93
N LYS A 98 -0.58 -17.07 -7.27
CA LYS A 98 -1.51 -17.56 -8.28
C LYS A 98 -2.09 -16.35 -9.01
N LEU A 99 -2.44 -16.57 -10.28
CA LEU A 99 -3.21 -15.63 -11.07
C LEU A 99 -4.23 -16.44 -11.88
N ASP A 100 -5.51 -16.15 -11.69
CA ASP A 100 -6.60 -16.69 -12.50
C ASP A 100 -6.89 -15.74 -13.68
N LYS A 101 -7.26 -16.32 -14.82
CA LYS A 101 -7.47 -15.60 -16.09
C LYS A 101 -8.92 -15.21 -16.31
#